data_AF-A0A061S4I8-F1
#
_entry.id   AF-A0A061S4I8-F1
#
_cell.length_a   1.000
_cell.length_b   1.000
_cell.length_c   1.000
_cell.angle_alpha   90.00
_cell.angle_beta   90.00
_cell.angle_gamma   90.00
#
_symmetry.space_group_name_H-M   'P 1'
#
loop_
_entity.id
_entity.type
_entity.pdbx_description
1 polymer ?
#
loop_
_entity_poly.entity_id
_entity_poly.type
_entity_poly.pdbx_seq_one_letter_code
_entity_poly.pdbx_strand_id
1 'polypeptide(L)'
;MAFPSAASRLKLSKDVFSKDPEVYNPLLFYRKVVREIPGIIQRYNLEELVTRQQLCRFVSDMFRANSGVREQRAVNLLVIKGEEEFDLVMRNHKQRHHLISKYVDEPRSRAEAAEEAKRDKMSAFLRAFYKSN
;
A
#
# COMPACT_ATOMS: atom_id res chain seq x y z
N MET A 1 17.89 23.26 -9.67
CA MET A 1 17.25 22.75 -8.43
C MET A 1 18.32 22.06 -7.61
N ALA A 2 18.60 22.52 -6.39
CA ALA A 2 19.66 21.97 -5.55
C ALA A 2 19.12 20.80 -4.71
N PHE A 3 19.74 19.63 -4.83
CA PHE A 3 19.38 18.48 -3.99
C PHE A 3 19.81 18.75 -2.54
N PRO A 4 18.98 18.39 -1.54
CA PRO A 4 19.34 18.56 -0.14
C PRO A 4 20.57 17.71 0.22
N SER A 5 21.54 18.36 0.87
CA SER A 5 22.79 17.78 1.40
C SER A 5 22.53 16.58 2.32
N ALA A 6 23.44 15.60 2.34
CA ALA A 6 23.34 14.41 3.19
C ALA A 6 23.11 14.75 4.68
N ALA A 7 23.62 15.89 5.14
CA ALA A 7 23.42 16.38 6.50
C ALA A 7 21.98 16.82 6.80
N SER A 8 21.24 17.35 5.81
CA SER A 8 19.83 17.71 6.01
C SER A 8 18.90 16.49 5.99
N ARG A 9 19.27 15.42 5.26
CA ARG A 9 18.58 14.12 5.35
C ARG A 9 18.71 13.47 6.72
N LEU A 10 19.91 13.52 7.33
CA LEU A 10 20.17 12.96 8.66
C LEU A 10 19.50 13.76 9.80
N LYS A 11 19.24 15.06 9.61
CA LYS A 11 18.47 15.86 10.57
C LYS A 11 16.98 15.52 10.52
N LEU A 12 16.43 15.30 9.33
CA LEU A 12 15.04 14.83 9.16
C LEU A 12 14.81 13.50 9.90
N SER A 13 15.79 12.58 9.84
CA SER A 13 15.70 11.29 10.53
C SER A 13 15.92 11.34 12.04
N LYS A 14 16.25 12.49 12.64
CA LYS A 14 16.38 12.64 14.10
C LYS A 14 15.23 13.46 14.66
N ASP A 15 14.80 14.49 13.94
CA ASP A 15 13.70 15.36 14.36
C ASP A 15 12.33 14.70 14.23
N VAL A 16 12.12 13.81 13.24
CA VAL A 16 10.91 12.96 13.16
C VAL A 16 10.76 12.07 14.41
N PHE A 17 11.86 11.75 15.09
CA PHE A 17 11.86 10.89 16.28
C PHE A 17 11.98 11.67 17.60
N SER A 18 12.20 13.00 17.54
CA SER A 18 12.47 13.83 18.72
C SER A 18 11.32 14.76 19.12
N LYS A 19 10.39 15.07 18.22
CA LYS A 19 9.15 15.79 18.59
C LYS A 19 8.16 14.80 19.19
N ASP A 20 7.44 15.22 20.24
CA ASP A 20 6.31 14.48 20.79
C ASP A 20 5.49 13.91 19.63
N PRO A 21 5.29 12.58 19.56
CA PRO A 21 4.72 11.98 18.38
C PRO A 21 3.34 12.57 18.19
N GLU A 22 3.13 13.35 17.12
CA GLU A 22 1.78 13.56 16.63
C GLU A 22 1.18 12.16 16.49
N VAL A 23 0.18 11.86 17.32
CA VAL A 23 -0.40 10.53 17.37
C VAL A 23 -1.24 10.39 16.11
N TYR A 24 -0.62 9.86 15.06
CA TYR A 24 -1.30 9.58 13.82
C TYR A 24 -2.40 8.55 14.09
N ASN A 25 -3.62 8.89 13.70
CA ASN A 25 -4.75 7.99 13.84
C ASN A 25 -4.95 7.21 12.52
N PRO A 26 -4.60 5.91 12.47
CA PRO A 26 -4.69 5.13 11.23
C PRO A 26 -6.12 5.04 10.70
N LEU A 27 -7.13 5.12 11.58
CA LEU A 27 -8.54 5.04 11.18
C LEU A 27 -8.99 6.33 10.47
N LEU A 28 -8.48 7.49 10.89
CA LEU A 28 -8.75 8.74 10.19
C LEU A 28 -8.13 8.73 8.81
N PHE A 29 -6.87 8.27 8.71
CA PHE A 29 -6.20 8.11 7.42
C PHE A 29 -6.94 7.12 6.52
N TYR A 30 -7.33 5.95 7.03
CA TYR A 30 -8.15 4.98 6.29
C TYR A 30 -9.44 5.60 5.73
N ARG A 31 -10.18 6.32 6.58
CA ARG A 31 -11.43 7.00 6.16
C ARG A 31 -11.18 8.04 5.08
N LYS A 32 -10.08 8.80 5.18
CA LYS A 32 -9.66 9.77 4.16
C LYS A 32 -9.42 9.09 2.82
N VAL A 33 -8.63 8.01 2.80
CA VAL A 33 -8.33 7.25 1.57
C VAL A 33 -9.61 6.71 0.93
N VAL A 34 -10.46 6.02 1.71
CA VAL A 34 -11.69 5.38 1.19
C VAL A 34 -12.66 6.40 0.59
N ARG A 35 -12.70 7.62 1.14
CA ARG A 35 -13.57 8.69 0.64
C ARG A 35 -13.10 9.23 -0.73
N GLU A 36 -11.80 9.19 -0.99
CA GLU A 36 -11.16 9.72 -2.20
C GLU A 36 -11.04 8.68 -3.33
N ILE A 37 -11.22 7.38 -3.02
CA ILE A 37 -11.17 6.28 -4.00
C ILE A 37 -12.04 6.54 -5.25
N PRO A 38 -13.31 6.97 -5.16
CA PRO A 38 -14.11 7.25 -6.36
C PRO A 38 -13.46 8.31 -7.26
N GLY A 39 -12.87 9.34 -6.66
CA GLY A 39 -12.13 10.38 -7.39
C GLY A 39 -10.87 9.84 -8.05
N ILE A 40 -10.14 8.93 -7.40
CA ILE A 40 -8.96 8.26 -7.99
C ILE A 40 -9.37 7.43 -9.20
N ILE A 41 -10.44 6.65 -9.09
CA ILE A 41 -10.92 5.79 -10.17
C ILE A 41 -11.24 6.62 -11.42
N GLN A 42 -11.92 7.76 -11.24
CA GLN A 42 -12.24 8.68 -12.33
C GLN A 42 -10.99 9.37 -12.91
N ARG A 43 -10.13 9.96 -12.06
CA ARG A 43 -8.92 10.69 -12.49
C ARG A 43 -7.94 9.83 -13.28
N TYR A 44 -7.86 8.54 -12.95
CA TYR A 44 -6.95 7.59 -13.59
C TYR A 44 -7.64 6.64 -14.58
N ASN A 45 -8.93 6.86 -14.87
CA ASN A 45 -9.74 6.06 -15.78
C ASN A 45 -9.66 4.54 -15.47
N LEU A 46 -9.79 4.16 -14.20
CA LEU A 46 -9.65 2.77 -13.73
C LEU A 46 -10.97 1.98 -13.75
N GLU A 47 -12.06 2.58 -14.23
CA GLU A 47 -13.42 2.03 -14.18
C GLU A 47 -13.57 0.68 -14.90
N GLU A 48 -12.80 0.46 -15.95
CA GLU A 48 -12.80 -0.79 -16.73
C GLU A 48 -12.06 -1.94 -16.03
N LEU A 49 -11.14 -1.61 -15.11
CA LEU A 49 -10.24 -2.58 -14.49
C LEU A 49 -10.66 -2.98 -13.08
N VAL A 50 -11.19 -2.02 -12.32
CA VAL A 50 -11.56 -2.23 -10.91
C VAL A 50 -12.84 -1.51 -10.53
N THR A 51 -13.64 -2.21 -9.74
CA THR A 51 -14.78 -1.61 -9.06
C THR A 51 -14.34 -0.87 -7.80
N ARG A 52 -15.11 0.15 -7.40
CA ARG A 52 -14.93 0.85 -6.12
C ARG A 52 -14.83 -0.12 -4.94
N GLN A 53 -15.69 -1.14 -4.90
CA GLN A 53 -15.73 -2.10 -3.80
C GLN A 53 -14.44 -2.92 -3.71
N GLN A 54 -13.92 -3.38 -4.85
CA GLN A 54 -12.65 -4.11 -4.91
C GLN A 54 -11.48 -3.26 -4.40
N LEU A 55 -11.39 -2.00 -4.83
CA LEU A 55 -10.31 -1.11 -4.41
C LEU A 55 -10.42 -0.74 -2.92
N CYS A 56 -11.62 -0.48 -2.40
CA CYS A 56 -11.85 -0.29 -0.95
C CYS A 56 -11.46 -1.53 -0.13
N ARG A 57 -11.79 -2.73 -0.63
CA ARG A 57 -11.42 -3.99 0.01
C ARG A 57 -9.90 -4.17 0.02
N PHE A 58 -9.23 -3.89 -1.09
CA PHE A 58 -7.78 -3.95 -1.17
C PHE A 58 -7.11 -3.02 -0.15
N VAL A 59 -7.57 -1.77 -0.06
CA VAL A 59 -7.10 -0.84 0.97
C VAL A 59 -7.34 -1.41 2.36
N SER A 60 -8.52 -1.96 2.64
CA SER A 60 -8.80 -2.62 3.93
C SER A 60 -7.82 -3.76 4.25
N ASP A 61 -7.51 -4.59 3.26
CA ASP A 61 -6.59 -5.71 3.40
C ASP A 61 -5.15 -5.26 3.65
N MET A 62 -4.71 -4.15 3.02
CA MET A 62 -3.40 -3.54 3.32
C MET A 62 -3.31 -3.04 4.77
N PHE A 63 -4.36 -2.41 5.29
CA PHE A 63 -4.39 -1.99 6.70
C PHE A 63 -4.39 -3.19 7.64
N ARG A 64 -5.15 -4.25 7.31
CA ARG A 64 -5.21 -5.49 8.10
C ARG A 64 -3.89 -6.26 8.09
N ALA A 65 -3.15 -6.26 6.98
CA ALA A 65 -1.84 -6.91 6.89
C ALA A 65 -0.84 -6.34 7.91
N ASN A 66 -0.99 -5.07 8.29
CA ASN A 66 -0.14 -4.40 9.26
C ASN A 66 -0.72 -4.37 10.69
N SER A 67 -1.86 -5.04 10.94
CA SER A 67 -2.52 -5.04 12.26
C SER A 67 -1.71 -5.68 13.38
N GLY A 68 -0.72 -6.51 13.05
CA GLY A 68 0.18 -7.13 14.03
C GLY A 68 1.23 -6.18 14.63
N VAL A 69 1.39 -4.98 14.07
CA VAL A 69 2.39 -4.00 14.53
C VAL A 69 1.89 -3.31 15.79
N ARG A 70 2.53 -3.60 16.93
CA ARG A 70 2.16 -3.06 18.25
C ARG A 70 2.96 -1.83 18.66
N GLU A 71 4.12 -1.60 18.06
CA GLU A 71 4.96 -0.45 18.40
C GLU A 71 4.36 0.83 17.79
N GLN A 72 4.01 1.80 18.63
CA GLN A 72 3.39 3.05 18.20
C GLN A 72 4.24 3.84 17.19
N ARG A 73 5.57 3.84 17.34
CA ARG A 73 6.49 4.49 16.39
C ARG A 73 6.41 3.84 15.01
N ALA A 74 6.35 2.51 14.96
CA ALA A 74 6.19 1.78 13.71
C ALA A 74 4.83 2.06 13.06
N VAL A 75 3.76 2.16 13.85
CA VAL A 75 2.43 2.56 13.36
C VAL A 75 2.45 3.98 12.78
N ASN A 76 3.06 4.94 13.47
CA ASN A 76 3.18 6.31 12.99
C ASN A 76 3.95 6.37 11.67
N LEU A 77 5.08 5.65 11.57
CA LEU A 77 5.85 5.57 10.32
C LEU A 77 5.06 4.93 9.17
N LEU A 78 4.23 3.93 9.45
CA LEU A 78 3.35 3.32 8.44
C LEU A 78 2.29 4.31 7.95
N VAL A 79 1.70 5.11 8.84
CA VAL A 79 0.75 6.15 8.46
C VAL A 79 1.42 7.22 7.60
N ILE A 80 2.60 7.72 8.02
CA ILE A 80 3.37 8.71 7.24
C ILE A 80 3.67 8.19 5.83
N LYS A 81 4.17 6.95 5.71
CA LYS A 81 4.41 6.32 4.39
C LYS A 81 3.14 6.22 3.55
N GLY A 82 2.01 5.91 4.19
CA GLY A 82 0.70 5.88 3.54
C GLY A 82 0.27 7.26 3.06
N GLU A 83 0.44 8.29 3.88
CA GLU A 83 0.10 9.67 3.54
C GLU A 83 0.95 10.20 2.38
N GLU A 84 2.26 9.96 2.39
CA GLU A 84 3.15 10.31 1.29
C GLU A 84 2.73 9.63 -0.01
N GLU A 85 2.47 8.32 0.03
CA GLU A 85 2.00 7.55 -1.13
C GLU A 85 0.67 8.08 -1.67
N PHE A 86 -0.27 8.39 -0.77
CA PHE A 86 -1.57 8.95 -1.10
C PHE A 86 -1.45 10.33 -1.74
N ASP A 87 -0.58 11.19 -1.19
CA ASP A 87 -0.29 12.52 -1.71
C ASP A 87 0.31 12.48 -3.12
N LEU A 88 1.20 11.52 -3.41
CA LEU A 88 1.75 11.31 -4.75
C LEU A 88 0.65 10.95 -5.77
N VAL A 89 -0.33 10.15 -5.36
CA VAL A 89 -1.47 9.79 -6.21
C VAL A 89 -2.40 10.99 -6.40
N MET A 90 -2.70 11.73 -5.33
CA MET A 90 -3.58 12.90 -5.38
C MET A 90 -3.03 14.03 -6.24
N ARG A 91 -1.72 14.27 -6.18
CA ARG A 91 -1.01 15.29 -6.98
C ARG A 91 -0.68 14.84 -8.40
N ASN A 92 -1.13 13.65 -8.82
CA ASN A 92 -0.83 13.06 -10.13
C ASN A 92 0.68 12.93 -10.41
N HIS A 93 1.50 12.73 -9.38
CA HIS A 93 2.92 12.41 -9.53
C HIS A 93 3.13 10.96 -9.96
N LYS A 94 2.13 10.10 -9.75
CA LYS A 94 2.09 8.75 -10.30
C LYS A 94 1.29 8.76 -11.60
N GLN A 95 1.70 7.91 -12.54
CA GLN A 95 0.95 7.63 -13.76
C GLN A 95 0.04 6.41 -13.59
N ARG A 96 -0.99 6.31 -14.43
CA ARG A 96 -1.98 5.22 -14.44
C ARG A 96 -1.36 3.82 -14.34
N HIS A 97 -0.30 3.53 -15.10
CA HIS A 97 0.33 2.22 -15.09
C HIS A 97 0.93 1.84 -13.72
N HIS A 98 1.42 2.81 -12.94
CA HIS A 98 1.89 2.57 -11.57
C HIS A 98 0.75 2.12 -10.67
N LEU A 99 -0.45 2.70 -10.87
CA LEU A 99 -1.62 2.33 -10.09
C LEU A 99 -2.12 0.94 -10.48
N ILE A 100 -2.16 0.63 -11.77
CA ILE A 100 -2.60 -0.66 -12.27
C ILE A 100 -1.69 -1.77 -11.74
N SER A 101 -0.38 -1.64 -11.96
CA SER A 101 0.58 -2.68 -11.56
C SER A 101 0.51 -2.98 -10.05
N LYS A 102 0.41 -1.93 -9.22
CA LYS A 102 0.47 -2.06 -7.75
C LYS A 102 -0.88 -2.36 -7.09
N TYR A 103 -1.96 -1.68 -7.52
CA TYR A 103 -3.26 -1.72 -6.83
C TYR A 103 -4.30 -2.59 -7.55
N VAL A 104 -4.02 -3.06 -8.77
CA VAL A 104 -4.93 -3.91 -9.55
C VAL A 104 -4.30 -5.28 -9.79
N ASP A 105 -3.15 -5.34 -10.44
CA ASP A 105 -2.56 -6.59 -10.91
C ASP A 105 -1.98 -7.41 -9.75
N GLU A 106 -1.22 -6.79 -8.85
CA GLU A 106 -0.65 -7.47 -7.68
C GLU A 106 -1.73 -8.13 -6.79
N PRO A 107 -2.80 -7.42 -6.35
CA PRO A 107 -3.86 -8.06 -5.58
C PRO A 107 -4.60 -9.16 -6.35
N ARG A 108 -4.85 -8.96 -7.64
CA ARG A 108 -5.50 -9.96 -8.49
C ARG A 108 -4.65 -11.22 -8.60
N SER A 109 -3.37 -11.08 -8.89
CA SER A 109 -2.41 -12.18 -8.93
C SER A 109 -2.34 -12.93 -7.60
N ARG A 110 -2.33 -12.22 -6.47
CA ARG A 110 -2.35 -12.84 -5.13
C ARG A 110 -3.64 -13.62 -4.87
N ALA A 111 -4.79 -13.11 -5.31
CA ALA A 111 -6.06 -13.80 -5.18
C ALA A 111 -6.13 -15.05 -6.07
N GLU A 112 -5.65 -14.96 -7.31
CA GLU A 112 -5.57 -16.08 -8.25
C GLU A 112 -4.63 -17.18 -7.72
N ALA A 113 -3.44 -16.82 -7.22
CA ALA A 113 -2.50 -17.76 -6.60
C ALA A 113 -3.08 -18.44 -5.35
N ALA A 114 -3.87 -17.72 -4.55
CA ALA A 114 -4.54 -18.29 -3.38
C ALA A 114 -5.64 -19.29 -3.76
N GLU A 115 -6.40 -19.03 -4.82
CA GLU A 115 -7.41 -19.96 -5.35
C GLU A 115 -6.77 -21.19 -5.99
N GLU A 116 -5.69 -21.01 -6.75
CA GLU A 116 -4.91 -22.12 -7.31
C GLU A 116 -4.36 -23.00 -6.19
N ALA A 117 -3.82 -22.40 -5.11
CA ALA A 117 -3.32 -23.16 -3.98
C ALA A 117 -4.39 -24.00 -3.25
N LYS A 118 -5.67 -23.59 -3.27
CA LYS A 118 -6.79 -24.36 -2.71
C LYS A 118 -7.22 -25.51 -3.61
N ARG A 119 -7.14 -25.33 -4.94
CA ARG A 119 -7.50 -26.35 -5.93
C ARG A 119 -6.41 -27.39 -6.09
N ASP A 120 -5.16 -26.98 -5.86
CA ASP A 120 -3.99 -27.81 -5.99
C ASP A 120 -3.89 -28.79 -4.82
N LYS A 121 -4.02 -30.08 -5.14
CA LYS A 121 -3.85 -31.20 -4.19
C LYS A 121 -2.38 -31.49 -3.88
N MET A 122 -1.43 -30.87 -4.59
CA MET A 122 -0.01 -31.11 -4.40
C MET A 122 0.54 -30.36 -3.19
N SER A 123 1.39 -31.05 -2.42
CA SER A 123 2.08 -30.44 -1.29
C SER A 123 3.01 -29.31 -1.75
N ALA A 124 3.27 -28.35 -0.86
CA ALA A 124 4.21 -27.25 -1.14
C ALA A 124 5.59 -27.77 -1.56
N PHE A 125 6.01 -28.91 -0.98
CA PHE A 125 7.24 -29.61 -1.35
C PHE A 125 7.22 -30.14 -2.79
N LEU A 126 6.17 -30.87 -3.20
CA LEU A 126 6.05 -31.42 -4.55
C LEU A 126 6.05 -30.32 -5.62
N ARG A 127 5.38 -29.19 -5.35
CA ARG A 127 5.43 -28.01 -6.24
C ARG A 127 6.84 -27.45 -6.38
N ALA A 128 7.58 -27.31 -5.28
CA ALA A 128 8.95 -26.82 -5.30
C ALA A 128 9.87 -27.77 -6.06
N PHE A 129 9.69 -29.08 -5.86
CA PHE A 129 10.44 -30.13 -6.55
C PHE A 129 10.30 -30.08 -8.07
N TYR A 130 9.08 -29.90 -8.60
CA TYR A 130 8.86 -29.78 -10.05
C TYR A 130 9.32 -28.45 -10.66
N LYS A 131 9.45 -27.39 -9.85
CA LYS A 131 9.96 -26.09 -10.31
C LYS A 131 11.49 -26.01 -10.34
N SER A 132 12.20 -26.89 -9.63
CA SER A 132 13.64 -26.80 -9.43
C SER A 132 14.48 -27.85 -10.18
N ASN A 133 13.92 -28.50 -11.21
CA ASN A 133 14.68 -29.36 -12.13
C ASN A 133 14.70 -28.76 -13.53
#